data_AF-A0A563D6R0-F1
#
_entry.id   AF-A0A563D6R0-F1
#
_cell.length_a   1.000
_cell.length_b   1.000
_cell.length_c   1.000
_cell.angle_alpha   90.00
_cell.angle_beta   90.00
_cell.angle_gamma   90.00
#
_symmetry.space_group_name_H-M   'P 1'
#
loop_
_entity.id
_entity.type
_entity.pdbx_description
1 polymer ?
#
loop_
_entity_poly.entity_id
_entity_poly.type
_entity_poly.pdbx_seq_one_letter_code
_entity_poly.pdbx_strand_id
1 'polypeptide(L)'
;MNIIATINKNTAFFYWLQTVSKWDTSYAFEHPLFTYYHQVIQPADNLILSRVRTIIQSDPNPYDILRKLYGGEFDDEKSRLIAHISSPLVDRFDSIWQDCHENLGIWRDVVNDFSYNDLYMQLQKIAVFLGLEKQAIKDNAIFLLPPRLKASSPAGHKISSSNFILLRPPYSFNDQKKEAVRIVILHEYAHGLIQQSKLFQEAGRLSYETLILPKKIVSPSGYTWRSVYNELLAYCIASRTIGGYLNPQLTGKPCPTIDDMRLSFERLLAKRRPTSNQIINWASLHMLPKLTDYIEEGKLIDAAIFEPAIKVVDELHKS
;
A
#
# COMPACT_ATOMS: atom_id res chain seq x y z
N MET A 1 14.05 1.45 15.15
CA MET A 1 13.09 1.83 14.11
C MET A 1 12.00 2.63 14.81
N ASN A 2 11.91 3.90 14.48
CA ASN A 2 10.86 4.79 14.94
C ASN A 2 9.90 5.05 13.79
N ILE A 3 8.62 4.87 14.07
CA ILE A 3 7.55 5.23 13.15
C ILE A 3 6.83 6.42 13.80
N ILE A 4 6.87 7.57 13.14
CA ILE A 4 6.33 8.82 13.69
C ILE A 4 5.22 9.31 12.79
N ALA A 5 3.99 9.30 13.30
CA ALA A 5 2.84 9.91 12.67
C ALA A 5 2.82 11.41 12.87
N THR A 6 2.53 12.11 11.77
CA THR A 6 2.42 13.57 11.70
C THR A 6 1.18 13.95 10.90
N ILE A 7 0.63 15.11 11.24
CA ILE A 7 -0.50 15.73 10.56
C ILE A 7 0.06 16.89 9.76
N ASN A 8 -0.01 16.82 8.44
CA ASN A 8 0.53 17.85 7.54
C ASN A 8 -0.54 18.26 6.52
N LYS A 9 -1.02 19.50 6.63
CA LYS A 9 -2.09 20.05 5.76
C LYS A 9 -1.66 20.09 4.29
N ASN A 10 -0.40 20.42 4.00
CA ASN A 10 0.11 20.49 2.63
C ASN A 10 0.15 19.09 2.00
N THR A 11 0.71 18.10 2.71
CA THR A 11 0.72 16.71 2.24
C THR A 11 -0.70 16.18 2.00
N ALA A 12 -1.61 16.43 2.95
CA ALA A 12 -3.00 16.04 2.83
C ALA A 12 -3.73 16.75 1.67
N PHE A 13 -3.44 18.03 1.43
CA PHE A 13 -3.96 18.79 0.30
C PHE A 13 -3.53 18.17 -1.03
N PHE A 14 -2.25 17.86 -1.23
CA PHE A 14 -1.80 17.24 -2.48
C PHE A 14 -2.34 15.81 -2.66
N TYR A 15 -2.53 15.06 -1.57
CA TYR A 15 -3.21 13.77 -1.63
C TYR A 15 -4.72 13.89 -1.96
N TRP A 16 -5.38 14.93 -1.47
CA TRP A 16 -6.74 15.24 -1.89
C TRP A 16 -6.77 15.64 -3.37
N LEU A 17 -5.89 16.56 -3.79
CA LEU A 17 -5.79 17.09 -5.15
C LEU A 17 -5.56 15.99 -6.18
N GLN A 18 -4.63 15.06 -5.93
CA GLN A 18 -4.38 13.94 -6.84
C GLN A 18 -5.61 13.02 -6.96
N THR A 19 -6.35 12.83 -5.87
CA THR A 19 -7.57 12.02 -5.90
C THR A 19 -8.67 12.70 -6.74
N VAL A 20 -8.95 13.98 -6.50
CA VAL A 20 -10.02 14.71 -7.22
C VAL A 20 -9.65 15.05 -8.66
N SER A 21 -8.35 15.18 -8.97
CA SER A 21 -7.89 15.36 -10.35
C SER A 21 -8.07 14.11 -11.20
N LYS A 22 -8.27 12.92 -10.62
CA LYS A 22 -8.37 11.64 -11.33
C LYS A 22 -7.20 11.40 -12.30
N TRP A 23 -5.97 11.67 -11.86
CA TRP A 23 -4.79 11.35 -12.67
C TRP A 23 -4.57 9.83 -12.73
N ASP A 24 -4.82 9.10 -11.64
CA ASP A 24 -4.68 7.66 -11.56
C ASP A 24 -5.92 6.96 -12.13
N THR A 25 -5.70 6.09 -13.11
CA THR A 25 -6.73 5.25 -13.74
C THR A 25 -6.51 3.76 -13.43
N SER A 26 -5.60 3.43 -12.51
CA SER A 26 -5.26 2.08 -12.12
C SER A 26 -6.25 1.49 -11.09
N TYR A 27 -5.96 0.25 -10.66
CA TYR A 27 -6.70 -0.43 -9.59
C TYR A 27 -6.70 0.31 -8.24
N ALA A 28 -5.72 1.20 -8.02
CA ALA A 28 -5.60 1.95 -6.77
C ALA A 28 -6.62 3.09 -6.66
N PHE A 29 -7.34 3.41 -7.74
CA PHE A 29 -8.39 4.43 -7.73
C PHE A 29 -9.61 3.99 -6.89
N GLU A 30 -9.79 4.61 -5.72
CA GLU A 30 -10.93 4.37 -4.84
C GLU A 30 -12.11 5.30 -5.18
N HIS A 31 -13.07 4.80 -5.98
CA HIS A 31 -14.25 5.58 -6.35
C HIS A 31 -15.03 6.18 -5.16
N PRO A 32 -15.26 5.44 -4.05
CA PRO A 32 -15.91 6.02 -2.87
C PRO A 32 -15.13 7.19 -2.24
N LEU A 33 -13.80 7.18 -2.27
CA LEU A 33 -12.95 8.26 -1.78
C LEU A 33 -13.01 9.46 -2.70
N PHE A 34 -12.91 9.22 -4.01
CA PHE A 34 -13.12 10.26 -5.01
C PHE A 34 -14.48 10.96 -4.81
N THR A 35 -15.57 10.21 -4.69
CA THR A 35 -16.91 10.79 -4.50
C THR A 35 -16.97 11.68 -3.27
N TYR A 36 -16.39 11.24 -2.15
CA TYR A 36 -16.36 12.03 -0.92
C TYR A 36 -15.56 13.34 -1.10
N TYR A 37 -14.32 13.24 -1.59
CA TYR A 37 -13.47 14.42 -1.78
C TYR A 37 -13.97 15.39 -2.84
N HIS A 38 -14.71 14.90 -3.84
CA HIS A 38 -15.26 15.73 -4.90
C HIS A 38 -16.50 16.54 -4.45
N GLN A 39 -17.08 16.27 -3.27
CA GLN A 39 -18.27 16.98 -2.79
C GLN A 39 -18.03 18.49 -2.61
N VAL A 40 -16.79 18.89 -2.34
CA VAL A 40 -16.41 20.29 -2.12
C VAL A 40 -15.96 21.00 -3.41
N ILE A 41 -15.88 20.28 -4.54
CA ILE A 41 -15.44 20.81 -5.84
C ILE A 41 -16.60 21.51 -6.55
N GLN A 42 -16.32 22.67 -7.14
CA GLN A 42 -17.27 23.43 -7.97
C GLN A 42 -17.00 23.25 -9.47
N PRO A 43 -17.99 23.46 -10.36
CA PRO A 43 -17.80 23.31 -11.80
C PRO A 43 -16.64 24.13 -12.39
N ALA A 44 -16.37 25.33 -11.84
CA ALA A 44 -15.28 26.20 -12.26
C ALA A 44 -13.88 25.61 -11.96
N ASP A 45 -13.77 24.74 -10.96
CA ASP A 45 -12.50 24.14 -10.54
C ASP A 45 -12.01 23.08 -11.56
N ASN A 46 -12.89 22.59 -12.45
CA ASN A 46 -12.58 21.55 -13.43
C ASN A 46 -11.43 21.92 -14.36
N LEU A 47 -11.27 23.21 -14.69
CA LEU A 47 -10.14 23.66 -15.52
C LEU A 47 -8.80 23.45 -14.79
N ILE A 48 -8.74 23.77 -13.50
CA ILE A 48 -7.56 23.55 -12.66
C ILE A 48 -7.27 22.05 -12.54
N LEU A 49 -8.28 21.26 -12.19
CA LEU A 49 -8.15 19.81 -12.03
C LEU A 49 -7.69 19.12 -13.32
N SER A 50 -8.21 19.55 -14.47
CA SER A 50 -7.78 19.06 -15.78
C SER A 50 -6.31 19.38 -16.06
N ARG A 51 -5.87 20.63 -15.79
CA ARG A 51 -4.46 21.01 -15.95
C ARG A 51 -3.53 20.22 -15.04
N VAL A 52 -3.89 20.04 -13.76
CA VAL A 52 -3.13 19.20 -12.82
C VAL A 52 -3.02 17.77 -13.34
N ARG A 53 -4.13 17.18 -13.78
CA ARG A 53 -4.14 15.84 -14.39
C ARG A 53 -3.17 15.75 -15.57
N THR A 54 -3.23 16.69 -16.51
CA THR A 54 -2.37 16.71 -17.69
C THR A 54 -0.89 16.81 -17.33
N ILE A 55 -0.51 17.67 -16.38
CA ILE A 55 0.89 17.80 -15.96
C ILE A 55 1.39 16.47 -15.38
N ILE A 56 0.60 15.83 -14.51
CA ILE A 56 0.99 14.56 -13.88
C ILE A 56 1.07 13.44 -14.93
N GLN A 57 0.05 13.29 -15.78
CA GLN A 57 -0.02 12.20 -16.76
C GLN A 57 0.98 12.35 -17.92
N SER A 58 1.44 13.57 -18.22
CA SER A 58 2.45 13.82 -19.25
C SER A 58 3.88 13.57 -18.78
N ASP A 59 4.10 13.36 -17.49
CA ASP A 59 5.43 13.07 -16.96
C ASP A 59 5.82 11.61 -17.18
N PRO A 60 7.07 11.30 -17.59
CA PRO A 60 7.55 9.93 -17.69
C PRO A 60 7.60 9.20 -16.33
N ASN A 61 7.66 9.94 -15.22
CA ASN A 61 7.61 9.43 -13.86
C ASN A 61 6.64 10.24 -12.97
N PRO A 62 5.32 10.06 -13.14
CA PRO A 62 4.29 10.77 -12.38
C PRO A 62 4.42 10.59 -10.86
N TYR A 63 4.93 9.44 -10.42
CA TYR A 63 5.10 9.10 -9.01
C TYR A 63 6.20 9.93 -8.33
N ASP A 64 7.24 10.38 -9.05
CA ASP A 64 8.25 11.27 -8.48
C ASP A 64 7.69 12.68 -8.26
N ILE A 65 6.87 13.20 -9.19
CA ILE A 65 6.13 14.46 -8.98
C ILE A 65 5.29 14.36 -7.70
N LEU A 66 4.52 13.29 -7.56
CA LEU A 66 3.67 13.10 -6.38
C LEU A 66 4.50 12.96 -5.10
N ARG A 67 5.60 12.20 -5.11
CA ARG A 67 6.55 12.08 -4.00
C ARG A 67 6.99 13.46 -3.51
N LYS A 68 7.40 14.32 -4.44
CA LYS A 68 7.84 15.68 -4.15
C LYS A 68 6.73 16.53 -3.54
N LEU A 69 5.55 16.54 -4.17
CA LEU A 69 4.37 17.27 -3.67
C LEU A 69 3.98 16.84 -2.25
N TYR A 70 3.98 15.54 -1.95
CA TYR A 70 3.68 15.03 -0.62
C TYR A 70 4.77 15.39 0.41
N GLY A 71 6.04 15.38 -0.01
CA GLY A 71 7.18 15.75 0.83
C GLY A 71 7.35 17.27 1.01
N GLY A 72 6.61 18.09 0.27
CA GLY A 72 6.79 19.55 0.27
C GLY A 72 8.05 20.01 -0.49
N GLU A 73 8.54 19.19 -1.42
CA GLU A 73 9.67 19.51 -2.29
C GLU A 73 9.15 20.21 -3.55
N PHE A 74 9.51 21.48 -3.77
CA PHE A 74 9.11 22.29 -4.93
C PHE A 74 10.33 22.77 -5.74
N ASP A 75 11.26 21.85 -6.00
CA ASP A 75 12.56 22.11 -6.61
C ASP A 75 12.54 22.08 -8.15
N ASP A 76 11.58 21.38 -8.76
CA ASP A 76 11.37 21.34 -10.21
C ASP A 76 10.22 22.22 -10.71
N GLU A 77 10.18 22.45 -12.02
CA GLU A 77 9.17 23.29 -12.67
C GLU A 77 7.75 22.74 -12.51
N LYS A 78 7.56 21.42 -12.62
CA LYS A 78 6.24 20.79 -12.61
C LYS A 78 5.62 20.81 -11.22
N SER A 79 6.40 20.48 -10.18
CA SER A 79 5.94 20.55 -8.79
C SER A 79 5.56 21.98 -8.39
N ARG A 80 6.39 22.98 -8.74
CA ARG A 80 6.04 24.41 -8.57
C ARG A 80 4.80 24.82 -9.33
N LEU A 81 4.67 24.41 -10.59
CA LEU A 81 3.52 24.75 -11.42
C LEU A 81 2.23 24.16 -10.84
N ILE A 82 2.23 22.88 -10.43
CA ILE A 82 1.08 22.25 -9.78
C ILE A 82 0.70 23.00 -8.51
N ALA A 83 1.66 23.31 -7.64
CA ALA A 83 1.41 24.06 -6.41
C ALA A 83 0.78 25.44 -6.69
N HIS A 84 1.31 26.16 -7.68
CA HIS A 84 0.80 27.46 -8.06
C HIS A 84 -0.63 27.40 -8.61
N ILE A 85 -0.90 26.56 -9.62
CA ILE A 85 -2.23 26.49 -10.26
C ILE A 85 -3.31 25.94 -9.34
N SER A 86 -2.93 25.10 -8.36
CA SER A 86 -3.87 24.49 -7.42
C SER A 86 -4.13 25.32 -6.17
N SER A 87 -3.36 26.40 -5.94
CA SER A 87 -3.54 27.26 -4.76
C SER A 87 -4.98 27.76 -4.53
N PRO A 88 -5.81 28.07 -5.55
CA PRO A 88 -7.20 28.48 -5.32
C PRO A 88 -8.09 27.36 -4.76
N LEU A 89 -7.65 26.10 -4.85
CA LEU A 89 -8.39 24.95 -4.35
C LEU A 89 -8.15 24.67 -2.86
N VAL A 90 -7.20 25.37 -2.21
CA VAL A 90 -6.93 25.21 -0.78
C VAL A 90 -8.19 25.48 0.05
N ASP A 91 -8.92 26.55 -0.26
CA ASP A 91 -10.17 26.89 0.43
C ASP A 91 -11.26 25.81 0.25
N ARG A 92 -11.25 25.08 -0.87
CA ARG A 92 -12.15 23.93 -1.07
C ARG A 92 -11.79 22.78 -0.15
N PHE A 93 -10.50 22.51 -0.01
CA PHE A 93 -9.99 21.45 0.84
C PHE A 93 -10.18 21.74 2.33
N ASP A 94 -10.21 23.01 2.75
CA ASP A 94 -10.29 23.41 4.15
C ASP A 94 -11.48 22.83 4.91
N SER A 95 -12.63 22.66 4.25
CA SER A 95 -13.79 22.00 4.86
C SER A 95 -13.48 20.54 5.22
N ILE A 96 -12.89 19.76 4.30
CA ILE A 96 -12.50 18.36 4.55
C ILE A 96 -11.43 18.29 5.65
N TRP A 97 -10.48 19.23 5.63
CA TRP A 97 -9.42 19.30 6.63
C TRP A 97 -9.98 19.54 8.03
N GLN A 98 -10.86 20.53 8.19
CA GLN A 98 -11.47 20.88 9.47
C GLN A 98 -12.30 19.72 10.03
N ASP A 99 -13.16 19.11 9.20
CA ASP A 99 -14.03 17.99 9.60
C ASP A 99 -13.26 16.77 10.13
N CYS A 100 -12.02 16.58 9.64
CA CYS A 100 -11.19 15.43 9.97
C CYS A 100 -10.10 15.76 11.00
N HIS A 101 -9.82 17.02 11.32
CA HIS A 101 -8.62 17.41 12.07
C HIS A 101 -8.52 16.77 13.45
N GLU A 102 -9.61 16.77 14.22
CA GLU A 102 -9.67 16.14 15.54
C GLU A 102 -9.44 14.62 15.45
N ASN A 103 -10.08 13.96 14.47
CA ASN A 103 -9.90 12.53 14.23
C ASN A 103 -8.45 12.19 13.87
N LEU A 104 -7.81 13.00 13.04
CA LEU A 104 -6.39 12.84 12.70
C LEU A 104 -5.50 13.04 13.94
N GLY A 105 -5.87 13.98 14.83
CA GLY A 105 -5.22 14.18 16.14
C GLY A 105 -5.21 12.91 16.98
N ILE A 106 -6.37 12.28 17.15
CA ILE A 106 -6.52 11.02 17.90
C ILE A 106 -5.66 9.91 17.26
N TRP A 107 -5.71 9.77 15.94
CA TRP A 107 -4.93 8.76 15.23
C TRP A 107 -3.42 8.99 15.30
N ARG A 108 -2.97 10.25 15.30
CA ARG A 108 -1.55 10.60 15.48
C ARG A 108 -1.04 10.05 16.80
N ASP A 109 -1.76 10.31 17.87
CA ASP A 109 -1.36 9.92 19.22
C ASP A 109 -1.33 8.39 19.31
N VAL A 110 -2.37 7.72 18.81
CA VAL A 110 -2.47 6.25 18.79
C VAL A 110 -1.36 5.58 17.97
N VAL A 111 -1.03 6.11 16.80
CA VAL A 111 0.04 5.54 15.97
C VAL A 111 1.41 5.76 16.62
N ASN A 112 1.61 6.90 17.27
CA ASN A 112 2.85 7.20 17.99
C ASN A 112 3.01 6.35 19.27
N ASP A 113 1.90 5.89 19.86
CA ASP A 113 1.90 4.99 21.02
C ASP A 113 2.17 3.51 20.65
N PHE A 114 2.19 3.16 19.37
CA PHE A 114 2.48 1.79 18.96
C PHE A 114 3.93 1.40 19.27
N SER A 115 4.10 0.34 20.06
CA SER A 115 5.40 -0.32 20.22
C SER A 115 5.73 -1.17 18.99
N TYR A 116 6.93 -0.96 18.43
CA TYR A 116 7.48 -1.78 17.35
C TYR A 116 8.73 -2.56 17.77
N ASN A 117 9.09 -2.54 19.06
CA ASN A 117 10.32 -3.15 19.56
C ASN A 117 10.35 -4.66 19.30
N ASP A 118 9.24 -5.35 19.53
CA ASP A 118 9.13 -6.80 19.33
C ASP A 118 9.15 -7.23 17.86
N LEU A 119 9.01 -6.27 16.93
CA LEU A 119 9.02 -6.50 15.49
C LEU A 119 10.40 -6.31 14.89
N TYR A 120 11.32 -5.63 15.59
CA TYR A 120 12.61 -5.23 15.02
C TYR A 120 13.43 -6.44 14.53
N MET A 121 13.49 -7.51 15.31
CA MET A 121 14.19 -8.73 14.93
C MET A 121 13.57 -9.41 13.70
N GLN A 122 12.24 -9.44 13.61
CA GLN A 122 11.55 -10.04 12.46
C GLN A 122 11.77 -9.22 11.19
N LEU A 123 11.72 -7.89 11.31
CA LEU A 123 12.03 -6.97 10.21
C LEU A 123 13.48 -7.14 9.73
N GLN A 124 14.45 -7.34 10.62
CA GLN A 124 15.83 -7.64 10.23
C GLN A 124 15.95 -8.96 9.46
N LYS A 125 15.23 -10.01 9.87
CA LYS A 125 15.21 -11.27 9.13
C LYS A 125 14.62 -11.09 7.72
N ILE A 126 13.52 -10.35 7.59
CA ILE A 126 12.92 -9.98 6.29
C ILE A 126 13.93 -9.21 5.43
N ALA A 127 14.66 -8.24 6.00
CA ALA A 127 15.67 -7.49 5.28
C ALA A 127 16.79 -8.41 4.74
N VAL A 128 17.30 -9.31 5.58
CA VAL A 128 18.32 -10.29 5.18
C VAL A 128 17.80 -11.22 4.08
N PHE A 129 16.58 -11.75 4.23
CA PHE A 129 15.92 -12.55 3.19
C PHE A 129 15.84 -11.81 1.85
N LEU A 130 15.59 -10.50 1.89
CA LEU A 130 15.58 -9.62 0.72
C LEU A 130 16.98 -9.27 0.19
N GLY A 131 18.06 -9.80 0.76
CA GLY A 131 19.44 -9.46 0.40
C GLY A 131 19.86 -8.04 0.80
N LEU A 132 19.19 -7.47 1.80
CA LEU A 132 19.52 -6.16 2.36
C LEU A 132 20.36 -6.32 3.64
N GLU A 133 21.13 -5.29 3.96
CA GLU A 133 21.77 -5.20 5.27
C GLU A 133 20.73 -5.05 6.38
N LYS A 134 21.04 -5.53 7.60
CA LYS A 134 20.14 -5.38 8.76
C LYS A 134 19.83 -3.92 9.08
N GLN A 135 20.73 -3.01 8.73
CA GLN A 135 20.62 -1.55 8.87
C GLN A 135 19.67 -0.92 7.83
N ALA A 136 19.15 -1.69 6.87
CA ALA A 136 18.09 -1.23 5.96
C ALA A 136 16.78 -0.92 6.71
N ILE A 137 16.63 -1.41 7.94
CA ILE A 137 15.52 -1.04 8.82
C ILE A 137 15.71 0.39 9.32
N LYS A 138 14.97 1.31 8.72
CA LYS A 138 15.07 2.75 8.95
C LYS A 138 13.76 3.31 9.49
N ASP A 139 13.89 4.44 10.16
CA ASP A 139 12.74 5.21 10.61
C ASP A 139 11.88 5.65 9.42
N ASN A 140 10.56 5.65 9.62
CA ASN A 140 9.62 6.13 8.60
C ASN A 140 8.66 7.16 9.20
N ALA A 141 8.44 8.24 8.46
CA ALA A 141 7.37 9.17 8.76
C ALA A 141 6.03 8.59 8.27
N ILE A 142 4.96 8.81 9.03
CA ILE A 142 3.60 8.59 8.59
C ILE A 142 2.94 9.96 8.41
N PHE A 143 2.47 10.24 7.20
CA PHE A 143 1.60 11.37 6.96
C PHE A 143 0.15 10.90 7.02
N LEU A 144 -0.57 11.38 8.03
CA LEU A 144 -1.98 11.07 8.21
C LEU A 144 -2.84 11.87 7.22
N LEU A 145 -3.75 11.16 6.55
CA LEU A 145 -4.60 11.68 5.51
C LEU A 145 -6.08 11.66 5.94
N PRO A 146 -6.88 12.68 5.55
CA PRO A 146 -8.30 12.73 5.88
C PRO A 146 -9.05 11.44 5.51
N PRO A 147 -9.73 10.77 6.45
CA PRO A 147 -10.57 9.64 6.13
C PRO A 147 -11.88 10.08 5.49
N ARG A 148 -12.63 9.12 4.94
CA ARG A 148 -14.06 9.34 4.69
C ARG A 148 -14.84 9.11 5.98
N LEU A 149 -15.89 9.90 6.20
CA LEU A 149 -16.74 9.79 7.41
C LEU A 149 -17.45 8.43 7.55
N LYS A 150 -17.81 7.79 6.43
CA LYS A 150 -18.44 6.45 6.44
C LYS A 150 -17.40 5.37 6.67
N ALA A 151 -17.81 4.30 7.37
CA ALA A 151 -16.98 3.14 7.73
C ALA A 151 -16.01 2.73 6.60
N SER A 152 -14.76 3.20 6.71
CA SER A 152 -13.66 2.84 5.84
C SER A 152 -12.77 1.82 6.55
N SER A 153 -12.07 1.02 5.76
CA SER A 153 -10.89 0.32 6.26
C SER A 153 -9.71 1.28 6.20
N PRO A 154 -8.69 1.11 7.07
CA PRO A 154 -7.43 1.81 6.86
C PRO A 154 -6.87 1.49 5.49
N ALA A 155 -6.23 2.49 4.87
CA ALA A 155 -5.48 2.33 3.63
C ALA A 155 -4.14 3.05 3.78
N GLY A 156 -3.08 2.42 3.29
CA GLY A 156 -1.73 2.95 3.29
C GLY A 156 -1.23 3.04 1.85
N HIS A 157 -0.24 3.89 1.61
CA HIS A 157 0.53 3.90 0.37
C HIS A 157 1.99 4.22 0.68
N LYS A 158 2.88 3.29 0.35
CA LYS A 158 4.32 3.53 0.31
C LYS A 158 4.73 4.20 -1.00
N ILE A 159 5.19 5.44 -0.91
CA ILE A 159 5.74 6.14 -2.07
C ILE A 159 7.20 5.70 -2.29
N SER A 160 7.50 5.25 -3.51
CA SER A 160 8.85 4.84 -3.92
C SER A 160 9.87 5.95 -3.68
N SER A 161 11.10 5.57 -3.31
CA SER A 161 12.22 6.49 -3.07
C SER A 161 11.94 7.56 -1.99
N SER A 162 10.98 7.29 -1.09
CA SER A 162 10.70 8.13 0.08
C SER A 162 10.95 7.38 1.38
N ASN A 163 11.09 8.11 2.48
CA ASN A 163 11.10 7.58 3.84
C ASN A 163 9.76 7.79 4.57
N PHE A 164 8.66 8.00 3.82
CA PHE A 164 7.34 8.19 4.41
C PHE A 164 6.31 7.20 3.87
N ILE A 165 5.23 7.04 4.63
CA ILE A 165 4.03 6.30 4.29
C ILE A 165 2.87 7.28 4.38
N LEU A 166 2.02 7.28 3.36
CA LEU A 166 0.74 7.98 3.40
C LEU A 166 -0.29 7.05 4.04
N LEU A 167 -0.89 7.46 5.15
CA LEU A 167 -1.84 6.63 5.89
C LEU A 167 -3.18 7.34 6.00
N ARG A 168 -4.21 6.73 5.44
CA ARG A 168 -5.60 7.11 5.69
C ARG A 168 -6.18 6.15 6.74
N PRO A 169 -6.33 6.59 8.00
CA PRO A 169 -6.95 5.76 9.03
C PRO A 169 -8.46 5.61 8.79
N PRO A 170 -9.17 4.76 9.55
CA PRO A 170 -10.63 4.74 9.56
C PRO A 170 -11.17 5.90 10.40
N TYR A 171 -12.34 6.44 10.05
CA TYR A 171 -12.96 7.50 10.87
C TYR A 171 -13.35 6.99 12.27
N SER A 172 -13.84 5.75 12.36
CA SER A 172 -14.21 5.13 13.64
C SER A 172 -13.00 4.58 14.39
N PHE A 173 -13.11 4.59 15.72
CA PHE A 173 -12.04 4.18 16.62
C PHE A 173 -12.47 3.00 17.51
N ASN A 174 -11.73 1.90 17.44
CA ASN A 174 -11.81 0.74 18.34
C ASN A 174 -10.55 -0.12 18.20
N ASP A 175 -10.37 -1.11 19.06
CA ASP A 175 -9.14 -1.92 19.09
C ASP A 175 -8.92 -2.73 17.80
N GLN A 176 -9.99 -3.24 17.18
CA GLN A 176 -9.89 -3.89 15.88
C GLN A 176 -9.38 -2.94 14.79
N LYS A 177 -9.80 -1.66 14.82
CA LYS A 177 -9.31 -0.64 13.89
C LYS A 177 -7.86 -0.25 14.17
N LYS A 178 -7.44 -0.19 15.44
CA LYS A 178 -6.04 0.06 15.81
C LYS A 178 -5.13 -1.03 15.27
N GLU A 179 -5.49 -2.30 15.50
CA GLU A 179 -4.73 -3.45 14.98
C GLU A 179 -4.67 -3.40 13.45
N ALA A 180 -5.80 -3.13 12.79
CA ALA A 180 -5.85 -2.99 11.34
C ALA A 180 -4.93 -1.87 10.81
N VAL A 181 -4.87 -0.73 11.50
CA VAL A 181 -3.96 0.37 11.14
C VAL A 181 -2.49 -0.06 11.31
N ARG A 182 -2.14 -0.72 12.42
CA ARG A 182 -0.79 -1.23 12.67
C ARG A 182 -0.34 -2.21 11.58
N ILE A 183 -1.22 -3.12 11.17
CA ILE A 183 -0.95 -4.07 10.07
C ILE A 183 -0.74 -3.33 8.74
N VAL A 184 -1.57 -2.33 8.41
CA VAL A 184 -1.40 -1.53 7.18
C VAL A 184 -0.08 -0.78 7.18
N ILE A 185 0.33 -0.18 8.29
CA ILE A 185 1.63 0.49 8.40
C ILE A 185 2.77 -0.48 8.05
N LEU A 186 2.72 -1.70 8.57
CA LEU A 186 3.78 -2.70 8.34
C LEU A 186 3.74 -3.29 6.93
N HIS A 187 2.55 -3.41 6.33
CA HIS A 187 2.40 -3.76 4.93
C HIS A 187 3.07 -2.73 4.01
N GLU A 188 2.80 -1.44 4.22
CA GLU A 188 3.46 -0.37 3.48
C GLU A 188 4.96 -0.28 3.76
N TYR A 189 5.36 -0.54 5.00
CA TYR A 189 6.78 -0.62 5.35
C TYR A 189 7.48 -1.75 4.60
N ALA A 190 6.82 -2.91 4.46
CA ALA A 190 7.32 -4.04 3.69
C ALA A 190 7.54 -3.67 2.23
N HIS A 191 6.62 -2.94 1.59
CA HIS A 191 6.84 -2.39 0.26
C HIS A 191 8.13 -1.57 0.16
N GLY A 192 8.44 -0.76 1.19
CA GLY A 192 9.67 0.02 1.24
C GLY A 192 10.94 -0.84 1.25
N LEU A 193 10.94 -2.00 1.93
CA LEU A 193 12.05 -2.95 1.90
C LEU A 193 12.13 -3.66 0.53
N ILE A 194 10.98 -4.12 0.02
CA ILE A 194 10.89 -4.81 -1.28
C ILE A 194 11.44 -3.93 -2.41
N GLN A 195 11.10 -2.64 -2.41
CA GLN A 195 11.57 -1.68 -3.41
C GLN A 195 13.10 -1.48 -3.39
N GLN A 196 13.75 -1.65 -2.24
CA GLN A 196 15.21 -1.54 -2.10
C GLN A 196 15.95 -2.80 -2.56
N SER A 197 15.28 -3.94 -2.61
CA SER A 197 15.89 -5.23 -2.91
C SER A 197 16.11 -5.46 -4.40
N LYS A 198 17.39 -5.52 -4.81
CA LYS A 198 17.76 -5.95 -6.16
C LYS A 198 17.44 -7.42 -6.40
N LEU A 199 17.70 -8.28 -5.41
CA LEU A 199 17.42 -9.72 -5.51
C LEU A 199 15.92 -9.99 -5.73
N PHE A 200 15.03 -9.23 -5.08
CA PHE A 200 13.60 -9.34 -5.34
C PHE A 200 13.25 -9.00 -6.79
N GLN A 201 13.83 -7.93 -7.37
CA GLN A 201 13.56 -7.56 -8.77
C GLN A 201 14.05 -8.65 -9.74
N GLU A 202 15.23 -9.23 -9.46
CA GLU A 202 15.79 -10.34 -10.25
C GLU A 202 14.94 -11.61 -10.13
N ALA A 203 14.54 -11.99 -8.92
CA ALA A 203 13.66 -13.12 -8.64
C ALA A 203 12.31 -12.98 -9.36
N GLY A 204 11.68 -11.79 -9.27
CA GLY A 204 10.42 -11.50 -9.95
C GLY A 204 10.53 -11.57 -11.48
N ARG A 205 11.64 -11.05 -12.05
CA ARG A 205 11.92 -11.14 -13.48
C ARG A 205 12.09 -12.59 -13.94
N LEU A 206 12.93 -13.35 -13.25
CA LEU A 206 13.17 -14.77 -13.56
C LEU A 206 11.90 -15.61 -13.43
N SER A 207 11.10 -15.37 -12.38
CA SER A 207 9.79 -16.00 -12.20
C SER A 207 8.83 -15.67 -13.34
N TYR A 208 8.80 -14.40 -13.78
CA TYR A 208 7.98 -14.00 -14.94
C TYR A 208 8.40 -14.73 -16.22
N GLU A 209 9.70 -14.75 -16.52
CA GLU A 209 10.24 -15.38 -17.72
C GLU A 209 10.01 -16.89 -17.76
N THR A 210 10.06 -17.55 -16.60
CA THR A 210 9.97 -19.02 -16.51
C THR A 210 8.53 -19.54 -16.32
N LEU A 211 7.70 -18.84 -15.55
CA LEU A 211 6.37 -19.35 -15.15
C LEU A 211 5.21 -18.64 -15.84
N ILE A 212 5.34 -17.33 -16.10
CA ILE A 212 4.25 -16.50 -16.63
C ILE A 212 4.30 -16.43 -18.16
N LEU A 213 5.44 -16.05 -18.72
CA LEU A 213 5.60 -15.79 -20.15
C LEU A 213 5.31 -17.02 -21.02
N PRO A 214 5.79 -18.24 -20.71
CA PRO A 214 5.54 -19.42 -21.55
C PRO A 214 4.07 -19.85 -21.57
N LYS A 215 3.36 -19.61 -20.47
CA LYS A 215 1.94 -19.95 -20.28
C LYS A 215 0.99 -18.80 -20.68
N LYS A 216 1.53 -17.61 -20.95
CA LYS A 216 0.78 -16.38 -21.25
C LYS A 216 -0.27 -16.05 -20.18
N ILE A 217 0.08 -16.23 -18.90
CA ILE A 217 -0.84 -15.96 -17.79
C ILE A 217 -1.05 -14.44 -17.71
N VAL A 218 -2.33 -14.03 -17.75
CA VAL A 218 -2.71 -12.62 -17.65
C VAL A 218 -2.70 -12.20 -16.19
N SER A 219 -2.18 -11.00 -15.92
CA SER A 219 -2.22 -10.45 -14.56
C SER A 219 -3.67 -10.17 -14.13
N PRO A 220 -3.97 -10.20 -12.81
CA PRO A 220 -5.25 -9.73 -12.29
C PRO A 220 -5.62 -8.34 -12.81
N SER A 221 -6.91 -8.11 -13.05
CA SER A 221 -7.40 -6.87 -13.66
C SER A 221 -6.93 -5.63 -12.89
N GLY A 222 -6.40 -4.66 -13.62
CA GLY A 222 -5.85 -3.42 -13.10
C GLY A 222 -4.38 -3.50 -12.66
N TYR A 223 -3.77 -4.69 -12.58
CA TYR A 223 -2.38 -4.88 -12.15
C TYR A 223 -1.42 -5.17 -13.31
N THR A 224 -0.17 -4.74 -13.15
CA THR A 224 0.98 -5.32 -13.87
C THR A 224 1.54 -6.51 -13.06
N TRP A 225 2.23 -7.45 -13.71
CA TRP A 225 2.90 -8.55 -12.98
C TRP A 225 3.91 -8.05 -11.95
N ARG A 226 4.61 -6.95 -12.23
CA ARG A 226 5.50 -6.31 -11.25
C ARG A 226 4.73 -5.88 -10.00
N SER A 227 3.56 -5.26 -10.17
CA SER A 227 2.69 -4.88 -9.05
C SER A 227 2.17 -6.11 -8.30
N VAL A 228 1.81 -7.19 -9.02
CA VAL A 228 1.38 -8.45 -8.39
C VAL A 228 2.48 -9.02 -7.50
N TYR A 229 3.72 -9.09 -7.96
CA TYR A 229 4.83 -9.60 -7.14
C TYR A 229 5.06 -8.76 -5.88
N ASN A 230 4.98 -7.43 -6.00
CA ASN A 230 5.12 -6.52 -4.85
C ASN A 230 4.04 -6.79 -3.79
N GLU A 231 2.78 -6.86 -4.22
CA GLU A 231 1.65 -7.14 -3.33
C GLU A 231 1.73 -8.53 -2.72
N LEU A 232 2.09 -9.54 -3.53
CA LEU A 232 2.19 -10.92 -3.08
C LEU A 232 3.10 -11.00 -1.86
N LEU A 233 4.28 -10.39 -1.96
CA LEU A 233 5.28 -10.42 -0.91
C LEU A 233 4.90 -9.53 0.29
N ALA A 234 4.33 -8.35 0.04
CA ALA A 234 3.88 -7.47 1.12
C ALA A 234 2.75 -8.11 1.95
N TYR A 235 1.78 -8.78 1.32
CA TYR A 235 0.73 -9.53 2.03
C TYR A 235 1.29 -10.72 2.80
N CYS A 236 2.29 -11.42 2.26
CA CYS A 236 2.98 -12.47 3.01
C CYS A 236 3.70 -11.94 4.23
N ILE A 237 4.19 -10.69 4.23
CA ILE A 237 4.84 -10.09 5.39
C ILE A 237 3.80 -9.63 6.42
N ALA A 238 2.82 -8.83 5.99
CA ALA A 238 1.75 -8.32 6.83
C ALA A 238 0.46 -8.16 6.02
N SER A 239 -0.64 -8.77 6.48
CA SER A 239 -1.94 -8.66 5.84
C SER A 239 -3.06 -8.68 6.87
N ARG A 240 -4.05 -7.81 6.68
CA ARG A 240 -5.28 -7.84 7.48
C ARG A 240 -6.17 -9.05 7.16
N THR A 241 -6.01 -9.60 5.97
CA THR A 241 -6.85 -10.69 5.45
C THR A 241 -6.25 -12.05 5.79
N ILE A 242 -4.94 -12.19 5.57
CA ILE A 242 -4.24 -13.47 5.70
C ILE A 242 -3.18 -13.45 6.80
N GLY A 243 -3.15 -12.44 7.69
CA GLY A 243 -2.15 -12.29 8.76
C GLY A 243 -0.75 -11.94 8.26
N GLY A 244 -0.12 -12.86 7.53
CA GLY A 244 1.27 -12.81 7.09
C GLY A 244 2.24 -13.33 8.15
N TYR A 245 3.53 -13.26 7.83
CA TYR A 245 4.66 -13.72 8.63
C TYR A 245 4.74 -12.99 9.98
N LEU A 246 4.39 -11.71 10.03
CA LEU A 246 4.39 -10.92 11.25
C LEU A 246 3.16 -11.16 12.15
N ASN A 247 2.21 -12.03 11.75
CA ASN A 247 0.97 -12.26 12.52
C ASN A 247 1.22 -12.64 13.99
N PRO A 248 2.18 -13.52 14.35
CA PRO A 248 2.45 -13.87 15.73
C PRO A 248 2.84 -12.67 16.60
N GLN A 249 3.71 -11.79 16.10
CA GLN A 249 4.14 -10.60 16.82
C GLN A 249 3.07 -9.49 16.83
N LEU A 250 2.15 -9.51 15.86
CA LEU A 250 1.11 -8.49 15.76
C LEU A 250 -0.14 -8.80 16.59
N THR A 251 -0.54 -10.06 16.63
CA THR A 251 -1.84 -10.48 17.19
C THR A 251 -1.71 -11.56 18.27
N GLY A 252 -0.51 -12.11 18.50
CA GLY A 252 -0.29 -13.25 19.39
C GLY A 252 -0.79 -14.58 18.83
N LYS A 253 -1.27 -14.61 17.58
CA LYS A 253 -1.81 -15.82 16.91
C LYS A 253 -0.80 -16.39 15.92
N PRO A 254 -0.79 -17.72 15.69
CA PRO A 254 0.11 -18.34 14.72
C PRO A 254 -0.11 -17.79 13.29
N CYS A 255 0.89 -17.99 12.42
CA CYS A 255 0.70 -17.74 10.99
C CYS A 255 -0.47 -18.60 10.47
N PRO A 256 -1.42 -18.02 9.71
CA PRO A 256 -2.55 -18.78 9.23
C PRO A 256 -2.14 -19.74 8.12
N THR A 257 -2.87 -20.85 8.05
CA THR A 257 -2.66 -21.88 7.03
C THR A 257 -3.70 -21.76 5.91
N ILE A 258 -3.43 -22.45 4.80
CA ILE A 258 -4.40 -22.58 3.70
C ILE A 258 -5.70 -23.22 4.22
N ASP A 259 -5.60 -24.22 5.10
CA ASP A 259 -6.75 -24.95 5.62
C ASP A 259 -7.64 -24.06 6.50
N ASP A 260 -7.04 -23.18 7.33
CA ASP A 260 -7.78 -22.22 8.15
C ASP A 260 -8.68 -21.29 7.32
N MET A 261 -8.21 -20.93 6.12
CA MET A 261 -8.86 -19.92 5.27
C MET A 261 -9.67 -20.54 4.11
N ARG A 262 -9.51 -21.84 3.83
CA ARG A 262 -10.09 -22.52 2.66
C ARG A 262 -11.60 -22.36 2.57
N LEU A 263 -12.32 -22.67 3.64
CA LEU A 263 -13.79 -22.56 3.66
C LEU A 263 -14.28 -21.14 3.39
N SER A 264 -13.58 -20.14 3.92
CA SER A 264 -13.91 -18.72 3.70
C SER A 264 -13.70 -18.33 2.24
N PHE A 265 -12.62 -18.83 1.63
CA PHE A 265 -12.31 -18.56 0.22
C PHE A 265 -13.28 -19.29 -0.72
N GLU A 266 -13.57 -20.57 -0.50
CA GLU A 266 -14.54 -21.35 -1.29
C GLU A 266 -15.94 -20.71 -1.25
N ARG A 267 -16.39 -20.28 -0.06
CA ARG A 267 -17.67 -19.54 0.08
C ARG A 267 -17.68 -18.23 -0.71
N LEU A 268 -16.53 -17.58 -0.86
CA LEU A 268 -16.40 -16.35 -1.62
C LEU A 268 -16.45 -16.63 -3.13
N LEU A 269 -15.74 -17.66 -3.60
CA LEU A 269 -15.78 -18.12 -4.99
C LEU A 269 -17.18 -18.56 -5.41
N ALA A 270 -17.90 -19.26 -4.54
CA ALA A 270 -19.25 -19.75 -4.83
C ALA A 270 -20.30 -18.63 -5.00
N LYS A 271 -20.06 -17.44 -4.44
CA LYS A 271 -21.03 -16.33 -4.45
C LYS A 271 -20.81 -15.34 -5.58
N ARG A 272 -19.56 -15.17 -6.03
CA ARG A 272 -19.17 -14.16 -7.02
C ARG A 272 -17.77 -14.44 -7.55
N ARG A 273 -17.48 -13.89 -8.72
CA ARG A 273 -16.09 -13.84 -9.22
C ARG A 273 -15.20 -13.09 -8.22
N PRO A 274 -14.04 -13.63 -7.83
CA PRO A 274 -13.14 -12.97 -6.90
C PRO A 274 -12.57 -11.69 -7.51
N THR A 275 -12.35 -10.67 -6.68
CA THR A 275 -11.65 -9.46 -7.09
C THR A 275 -10.15 -9.72 -7.22
N SER A 276 -9.43 -8.87 -7.96
CA SER A 276 -7.97 -8.96 -8.09
C SER A 276 -7.26 -9.04 -6.71
N ASN A 277 -7.69 -8.24 -5.73
CA ASN A 277 -7.09 -8.27 -4.39
C ASN A 277 -7.40 -9.58 -3.65
N GLN A 278 -8.56 -10.20 -3.88
CA GLN A 278 -8.89 -11.50 -3.29
C GLN A 278 -8.04 -12.62 -3.89
N ILE A 279 -7.80 -12.58 -5.22
CA ILE A 279 -6.89 -13.49 -5.91
C ILE A 279 -5.48 -13.35 -5.35
N ILE A 280 -4.97 -12.12 -5.23
CA ILE A 280 -3.61 -11.86 -4.73
C ILE A 280 -3.47 -12.30 -3.27
N ASN A 281 -4.43 -11.96 -2.38
CA ASN A 281 -4.38 -12.42 -0.98
C ASN A 281 -4.37 -13.95 -0.88
N TRP A 282 -5.19 -14.64 -1.68
CA TRP A 282 -5.22 -16.09 -1.70
C TRP A 282 -3.90 -16.68 -2.20
N ALA A 283 -3.36 -16.15 -3.30
CA ALA A 283 -2.06 -16.55 -3.82
C ALA A 283 -0.92 -16.28 -2.81
N SER A 284 -0.94 -15.17 -2.08
CA SER A 284 0.01 -14.88 -0.99
C SER A 284 -0.06 -15.92 0.13
N LEU A 285 -1.26 -16.37 0.52
CA LEU A 285 -1.40 -17.40 1.54
C LEU A 285 -0.73 -18.72 1.12
N HIS A 286 -0.77 -19.07 -0.17
CA HIS A 286 -0.08 -20.23 -0.71
C HIS A 286 1.45 -20.06 -0.78
N MET A 287 1.94 -18.83 -0.87
CA MET A 287 3.37 -18.50 -0.82
C MET A 287 3.94 -18.42 0.60
N LEU A 288 3.09 -18.07 1.59
CA LEU A 288 3.49 -17.78 2.98
C LEU A 288 4.31 -18.90 3.65
N PRO A 289 3.98 -20.20 3.52
CA PRO A 289 4.79 -21.27 4.13
C PRO A 289 6.24 -21.26 3.63
N LYS A 290 6.43 -21.25 2.30
CA LYS A 290 7.77 -21.22 1.69
C LYS A 290 8.55 -19.98 2.08
N LEU A 291 7.88 -18.83 2.19
CA LEU A 291 8.50 -17.59 2.69
C LEU A 291 8.93 -17.70 4.14
N THR A 292 8.10 -18.29 4.99
CA THR A 292 8.42 -18.50 6.40
C THR A 292 9.67 -19.38 6.51
N ASP A 293 9.72 -20.50 5.79
CA ASP A 293 10.88 -21.40 5.77
C ASP A 293 12.15 -20.68 5.30
N TYR A 294 12.07 -19.90 4.21
CA TYR A 294 13.21 -19.15 3.70
C TYR A 294 13.75 -18.15 4.73
N ILE A 295 12.85 -17.41 5.39
CA ILE A 295 13.25 -16.40 6.38
C ILE A 295 13.87 -17.06 7.62
N GLU A 296 13.28 -18.15 8.12
CA GLU A 296 13.77 -18.84 9.32
C GLU A 296 15.07 -19.60 9.06
N GLU A 297 15.27 -20.14 7.86
CA GLU A 297 16.51 -20.80 7.45
C GLU A 297 17.61 -19.82 7.02
N GLY A 298 17.33 -18.51 6.99
CA GLY A 298 18.29 -17.48 6.57
C GLY A 298 18.64 -17.52 5.08
N LYS A 299 17.73 -18.04 4.25
CA LYS A 299 17.89 -18.08 2.79
C LYS A 299 17.61 -16.71 2.17
N LEU A 300 18.28 -16.43 1.06
CA LEU A 300 17.98 -15.26 0.24
C LEU A 300 16.80 -15.56 -0.69
N ILE A 301 16.05 -14.51 -1.03
CA ILE A 301 14.96 -14.59 -1.99
C ILE A 301 15.45 -15.02 -3.38
N ASP A 302 14.71 -15.93 -4.00
CA ASP A 302 14.90 -16.38 -5.38
C ASP A 302 13.54 -16.53 -6.08
N ALA A 303 13.56 -16.87 -7.38
CA ALA A 303 12.33 -17.01 -8.18
C ALA A 303 11.39 -18.11 -7.69
N ALA A 304 11.90 -19.15 -7.01
CA ALA A 304 11.12 -20.29 -6.59
C ALA A 304 10.10 -19.90 -5.52
N ILE A 305 10.30 -18.78 -4.81
CA ILE A 305 9.35 -18.27 -3.83
C ILE A 305 7.95 -18.03 -4.43
N PHE A 306 7.88 -17.63 -5.70
CA PHE A 306 6.64 -17.23 -6.34
C PHE A 306 5.85 -18.39 -6.96
N GLU A 307 6.46 -19.57 -7.11
CA GLU A 307 5.83 -20.73 -7.75
C GLU A 307 4.45 -21.08 -7.17
N PRO A 308 4.25 -21.17 -5.84
CA PRO A 308 2.95 -21.52 -5.28
C PRO A 308 1.88 -20.48 -5.59
N ALA A 309 2.23 -19.19 -5.51
CA ALA A 309 1.31 -18.09 -5.79
C ALA A 309 0.91 -18.05 -7.28
N ILE A 310 1.87 -18.23 -8.19
CA ILE A 310 1.60 -18.17 -9.63
C ILE A 310 0.69 -19.31 -10.08
N LYS A 311 0.89 -20.51 -9.51
CA LYS A 311 0.01 -21.65 -9.78
C LYS A 311 -1.44 -21.31 -9.44
N VAL A 312 -1.67 -20.69 -8.28
CA VAL A 312 -3.00 -20.24 -7.85
C VAL A 312 -3.59 -19.18 -8.77
N VAL A 313 -2.77 -18.20 -9.19
CA VAL A 313 -3.25 -17.15 -10.12
C VAL A 313 -3.65 -17.76 -11.47
N ASP A 314 -2.89 -18.73 -12.00
CA ASP A 314 -3.22 -19.44 -13.25
C ASP A 314 -4.54 -20.24 -13.13
N GLU A 315 -4.72 -20.95 -12.01
CA GLU A 315 -5.94 -21.74 -11.74
C GLU A 315 -7.19 -20.85 -11.67
N LEU A 316 -7.12 -19.72 -10.96
CA LEU A 316 -8.24 -18.79 -10.79
C LEU A 316 -8.51 -17.93 -12.03
N HIS A 317 -7.61 -17.91 -13.00
CA HIS A 317 -7.85 -17.25 -14.29
C HIS A 317 -8.58 -18.15 -15.29
N LYS A 318 -8.48 -19.47 -15.13
CA LYS A 318 -9.13 -20.48 -16.00
C LYS A 318 -10.57 -20.80 -15.59
N SER A 319 -11.00 -20.38 -14.39
CA SER A 319 -12.36 -20.54 -13.84
C SER A 319 -13.30 -19.39 -14.21
#